data_AF-A0A1G3PZR7-F1
#
_entry.id   AF-A0A1G3PZR7-F1
#
_cell.length_a   1.000
_cell.length_b   1.000
_cell.length_c   1.000
_cell.angle_alpha   90.00
_cell.angle_beta   90.00
_cell.angle_gamma   90.00
#
_symmetry.space_group_name_H-M   'P 1'
#
loop_
_entity.id
_entity.type
_entity.pdbx_description
1 polymer ?
#
loop_
_entity_poly.entity_id
_entity_poly.type
_entity_poly.pdbx_seq_one_letter_code
_entity_poly.pdbx_strand_id
1 'polypeptide(L)'
;MEINGLGGIRPIDNTNKPNKVNLKSDSLESGSDKLEISDEAKKLAELSKYQQVVNNAPDVREEKLAEVKAKLESGAYNNEEVMNAVAEKLMKVLGL
;
A
#
# COMPACT_ATOMS: atom_id res chain seq x y z
N MET A 1 73.61 -10.57 24.99
CA MET A 1 73.20 -10.69 26.40
C MET A 1 71.68 -10.65 26.43
N GLU A 2 71.05 -11.81 26.62
CA GLU A 2 69.62 -11.91 26.88
C GLU A 2 69.44 -12.03 28.40
N ILE A 3 68.55 -11.21 28.96
CA ILE A 3 68.27 -11.19 30.41
C ILE A 3 67.18 -12.23 30.66
N ASN A 4 67.58 -13.42 31.14
CA ASN A 4 66.63 -14.47 31.52
C ASN A 4 65.96 -14.10 32.85
N GLY A 5 64.64 -13.88 32.81
CA GLY A 5 63.83 -13.69 34.01
C GLY A 5 63.82 -14.96 34.87
N LEU A 6 64.11 -14.81 36.16
CA LEU A 6 64.02 -15.87 37.15
C LEU A 6 62.56 -16.31 37.31
N GLY A 7 62.32 -17.63 37.28
CA GLY A 7 61.09 -18.25 37.78
C GLY A 7 59.80 -17.89 37.05
N GLY A 8 59.59 -18.50 35.87
CA GLY A 8 58.24 -18.86 35.42
C GLY A 8 57.37 -17.79 34.74
N ILE A 9 57.89 -16.60 34.43
CA ILE A 9 57.14 -15.59 33.67
C ILE A 9 57.69 -15.42 32.26
N ARG A 10 56.86 -15.74 31.26
CA ARG A 10 57.14 -15.48 29.84
C ARG A 10 56.77 -14.03 29.50
N PRO A 11 57.55 -13.31 28.68
CA PRO A 11 57.12 -12.00 28.18
C PRO A 11 55.89 -12.17 27.28
N ILE A 12 54.90 -11.31 27.49
CA ILE A 12 53.65 -11.29 26.74
C ILE A 12 53.86 -10.63 25.37
N ASP A 13 53.98 -11.43 24.32
CA ASP A 13 53.92 -10.93 22.95
C ASP A 13 52.46 -10.57 22.60
N ASN A 14 52.11 -9.29 22.79
CA ASN A 14 50.84 -8.74 22.37
C ASN A 14 50.80 -8.58 20.84
N THR A 15 50.45 -9.65 20.13
CA THR A 15 50.04 -9.59 18.72
C THR A 15 48.73 -10.35 18.47
N ASN A 16 47.73 -10.12 19.32
CA ASN A 16 46.37 -10.54 19.01
C ASN A 16 45.74 -9.58 17.99
N LYS A 17 45.89 -9.89 16.71
CA LYS A 17 44.87 -9.49 15.71
C LYS A 17 43.55 -10.11 16.16
N PRO A 18 42.45 -9.33 16.30
CA PRO A 18 41.19 -9.93 16.70
C PRO A 18 40.75 -10.91 15.62
N ASN A 19 40.69 -12.20 15.99
CA ASN A 19 40.01 -13.20 15.19
C ASN A 19 38.55 -12.73 15.04
N LYS A 20 38.15 -12.48 13.80
CA LYS A 20 36.75 -12.29 13.44
C LYS A 20 36.04 -13.59 13.82
N VAL A 21 35.37 -13.55 14.97
CA VAL A 21 34.48 -14.63 15.38
C VAL A 21 33.37 -14.69 14.33
N ASN A 22 33.45 -15.68 13.44
CA ASN A 22 32.25 -16.17 12.77
C ASN A 22 31.46 -16.88 13.87
N LEU A 23 30.72 -16.10 14.67
CA LEU A 23 29.54 -16.68 15.31
C LEU A 23 28.73 -17.22 14.15
N LYS A 24 28.56 -18.54 14.16
CA LYS A 24 27.61 -19.21 13.28
C LYS A 24 26.37 -18.33 13.28
N SER A 25 25.94 -17.95 12.08
CA SER A 25 24.56 -17.55 11.88
C SER A 25 23.74 -18.76 12.33
N ASP A 26 23.49 -18.85 13.64
CA ASP A 26 22.22 -19.37 14.12
C ASP A 26 21.24 -18.66 13.22
N SER A 27 20.63 -19.47 12.36
CA SER A 27 19.58 -19.08 11.47
C SER A 27 18.80 -18.00 12.20
N LEU A 28 18.80 -16.80 11.63
CA LEU A 28 17.73 -15.85 11.87
C LEU A 28 16.47 -16.65 11.52
N GLU A 29 15.97 -17.41 12.50
CA GLU A 29 14.59 -17.78 12.63
C GLU A 29 13.94 -16.42 12.51
N SER A 30 13.49 -16.11 11.29
CA SER A 30 12.71 -14.93 10.98
C SER A 30 11.54 -15.06 11.93
N GLY A 31 11.65 -14.41 13.10
CA GLY A 31 10.61 -14.38 14.10
C GLY A 31 9.38 -13.97 13.34
N SER A 32 8.44 -14.90 13.19
CA SER A 32 7.27 -14.66 12.38
C SER A 32 6.50 -13.57 13.10
N ASP A 33 6.50 -12.35 12.56
CA ASP A 33 5.68 -11.28 13.08
C ASP A 33 4.23 -11.77 13.06
N LYS A 34 3.68 -12.05 14.25
CA LYS A 34 2.34 -12.57 14.40
C LYS A 34 1.40 -11.40 14.72
N LEU A 35 0.57 -11.05 13.75
CA LEU A 35 -0.51 -10.09 13.93
C LEU A 35 -1.76 -10.82 14.39
N GLU A 36 -2.12 -10.67 15.66
CA GLU A 36 -3.37 -11.16 16.25
C GLU A 36 -4.47 -10.12 16.00
N ILE A 37 -5.36 -10.38 15.04
CA ILE A 37 -6.53 -9.52 14.77
C ILE A 37 -7.75 -10.12 15.49
N SER A 38 -8.42 -9.30 16.31
CA SER A 38 -9.68 -9.66 16.97
C SER A 38 -10.72 -10.15 15.97
N ASP A 39 -11.49 -11.17 16.35
CA ASP A 39 -12.55 -11.73 15.50
C ASP A 39 -13.66 -10.70 15.20
N GLU A 40 -13.84 -9.71 16.08
CA GLU A 40 -14.74 -8.58 15.85
C GLU A 40 -14.22 -7.67 14.72
N ALA A 41 -12.91 -7.40 14.70
CA ALA A 41 -12.29 -6.58 13.66
C ALA A 41 -12.35 -7.24 12.28
N LYS A 42 -12.23 -8.57 12.21
CA LYS A 42 -12.43 -9.34 10.96
C LYS A 42 -13.86 -9.21 10.43
N LYS A 43 -14.85 -9.39 11.30
CA LYS A 43 -16.28 -9.22 10.95
C LYS A 43 -16.59 -7.81 10.47
N LEU A 44 -16.03 -6.80 11.14
CA LEU A 44 -16.22 -5.40 10.77
C LEU A 44 -15.57 -5.07 9.41
N ALA A 45 -14.39 -5.64 9.13
CA ALA A 45 -13.72 -5.51 7.84
C ALA A 45 -14.53 -6.14 6.70
N GLU A 46 -15.12 -7.31 6.94
CA GLU A 46 -16.04 -7.95 5.98
C GLU A 46 -17.27 -7.07 5.72
N LEU A 47 -17.92 -6.58 6.77
CA LEU A 47 -19.09 -5.71 6.66
C LEU A 47 -18.76 -4.43 5.86
N SER A 48 -17.61 -3.82 6.16
CA SER A 48 -17.12 -2.61 5.50
C SER A 48 -16.85 -2.86 4.01
N LYS A 49 -16.30 -4.03 3.66
CA LYS A 49 -16.09 -4.45 2.27
C LYS A 49 -17.42 -4.56 1.53
N TYR A 50 -18.44 -5.18 2.12
CA TYR A 50 -19.77 -5.27 1.49
C TYR A 50 -20.42 -3.89 1.35
N GLN A 51 -20.31 -3.03 2.36
CA GLN A 51 -20.80 -1.65 2.27
C GLN A 51 -20.10 -0.85 1.18
N GLN A 52 -18.79 -0.98 1.01
CA GLN A 52 -18.07 -0.35 -0.09
C GLN A 52 -18.54 -0.85 -1.45
N VAL A 53 -18.82 -2.15 -1.59
CA VAL A 53 -19.37 -2.70 -2.84
C VAL A 53 -20.77 -2.14 -3.11
N VAL A 54 -21.62 -2.02 -2.10
CA VAL A 54 -22.97 -1.43 -2.25
C VAL A 54 -22.88 0.07 -2.58
N ASN A 55 -21.97 0.81 -1.94
CA ASN A 55 -21.77 2.23 -2.21
C ASN A 55 -21.12 2.51 -3.56
N ASN A 56 -20.24 1.62 -4.02
CA ASN A 56 -19.61 1.70 -5.35
C ASN A 56 -20.46 1.04 -6.44
N ALA A 57 -21.49 0.28 -6.08
CA ALA A 57 -22.45 -0.20 -7.05
C ALA A 57 -23.09 1.05 -7.67
N PRO A 58 -22.99 1.23 -9.01
CA PRO A 58 -23.60 2.38 -9.63
C PRO A 58 -25.12 2.26 -9.41
N ASP A 59 -25.71 3.25 -8.73
CA ASP A 59 -27.17 3.41 -8.58
C ASP A 59 -27.76 3.78 -9.95
N VAL A 60 -27.70 2.82 -10.88
CA VAL A 60 -28.21 2.94 -12.23
C VAL A 60 -29.72 2.75 -12.14
N ARG A 61 -30.42 3.86 -12.01
CA ARG A 61 -31.89 3.87 -12.11
C ARG A 61 -32.26 3.71 -13.57
N GLU A 62 -32.62 2.49 -13.95
CA GLU A 62 -33.04 2.16 -15.33
C GLU A 62 -34.16 3.08 -15.83
N GLU A 63 -35.06 3.50 -14.95
CA GLU A 63 -36.11 4.51 -15.22
C GLU A 63 -35.52 5.84 -15.74
N LYS A 64 -34.47 6.36 -15.08
CA LYS A 64 -33.81 7.60 -15.49
C LYS A 64 -33.07 7.42 -16.82
N LEU A 65 -32.49 6.25 -17.06
CA LEU A 65 -31.83 5.96 -18.33
C LEU A 65 -32.83 5.92 -19.49
N ALA A 66 -34.01 5.32 -19.28
CA ALA A 66 -35.07 5.27 -20.27
C ALA A 66 -35.59 6.69 -20.59
N GLU A 67 -35.81 7.52 -19.56
CA GLU A 67 -36.21 8.92 -19.74
C GLU A 67 -35.18 9.73 -20.54
N VAL A 68 -33.89 9.61 -20.19
CA VAL A 68 -32.82 10.32 -20.90
C VAL A 68 -32.69 9.86 -22.35
N LYS A 69 -32.82 8.55 -22.62
CA LYS A 69 -32.83 8.02 -24.00
C LYS A 69 -33.99 8.60 -24.82
N ALA A 70 -35.19 8.65 -24.26
CA ALA A 70 -36.35 9.23 -24.95
C ALA A 70 -36.14 10.73 -25.27
N LYS A 71 -35.52 11.49 -24.34
CA LYS A 71 -35.18 12.91 -24.56
C LYS A 71 -34.09 13.13 -25.61
N LEU A 72 -33.16 12.19 -25.76
CA LEU A 72 -32.15 12.20 -26.81
C LEU A 72 -32.79 11.94 -28.19
N GLU A 73 -33.68 10.93 -28.29
CA GLU A 73 -34.38 10.60 -29.54
C GLU A 73 -35.34 11.70 -29.99
N SER A 74 -36.00 12.39 -29.06
CA SER A 74 -36.91 13.50 -29.38
C SER A 74 -36.18 14.78 -29.81
N GLY A 75 -34.84 14.82 -29.72
CA GLY A 75 -34.04 15.99 -30.06
C GLY A 75 -34.15 17.13 -29.04
N ALA A 76 -34.64 16.86 -27.83
CA ALA A 76 -34.81 17.88 -26.78
C ALA A 76 -33.49 18.55 -26.36
N TYR A 77 -32.34 17.94 -26.66
CA TYR A 77 -31.00 18.47 -26.40
C TYR A 77 -30.37 19.18 -27.62
N ASN A 78 -31.08 19.27 -28.76
CA ASN A 78 -30.59 19.94 -29.97
C ASN A 78 -30.83 21.46 -29.91
N ASN A 79 -30.38 22.11 -28.84
CA ASN A 79 -30.38 23.57 -28.75
C ASN A 79 -28.93 24.10 -28.63
N GLU A 80 -28.72 25.34 -29.05
CA GLU A 80 -27.41 25.97 -28.99
C GLU A 80 -26.91 26.14 -27.54
N GLU A 81 -27.81 26.34 -26.58
CA GLU A 81 -27.47 26.48 -25.17
C GLU A 81 -26.85 25.20 -24.59
N VAL A 82 -27.43 24.02 -24.84
CA VAL A 82 -26.87 22.74 -24.39
C VAL A 82 -25.56 22.46 -25.11
N MET A 83 -25.47 22.78 -26.41
CA MET A 83 -24.23 22.63 -27.17
C MET A 83 -23.08 23.45 -26.57
N ASN A 84 -23.34 24.71 -26.24
CA ASN A 84 -22.35 25.60 -25.61
C ASN A 84 -21.98 25.12 -24.20
N ALA A 85 -22.95 24.72 -23.39
CA ALA A 85 -22.70 24.19 -22.05
C ALA A 85 -21.88 22.88 -22.06
N VAL A 86 -22.11 22.04 -23.07
CA VAL A 86 -21.31 20.82 -23.29
C VAL A 86 -19.89 21.19 -23.72
N ALA A 87 -19.73 22.12 -24.66
CA ALA A 87 -18.42 22.59 -25.11
C ALA A 87 -17.60 23.17 -23.94
N GLU A 88 -18.21 23.99 -23.08
CA GLU A 88 -17.57 24.56 -21.90
C GLU A 88 -17.12 23.50 -20.90
N LYS A 89 -17.98 22.50 -20.63
CA LYS A 89 -17.59 21.36 -19.77
C LYS A 89 -16.48 20.53 -20.38
N LEU A 90 -16.49 20.31 -21.70
CA LEU A 90 -15.43 19.58 -22.40
C LEU A 90 -14.10 20.33 -22.31
N MET A 91 -14.09 21.66 -22.53
CA MET A 91 -12.89 22.48 -22.34
C MET A 91 -12.35 22.34 -20.91
N LYS A 92 -13.22 22.41 -19.90
CA LYS A 92 -12.83 22.25 -18.49
C LYS A 92 -12.26 20.87 -18.16
N VAL A 93 -12.83 19.80 -18.73
CA VAL A 93 -12.35 18.42 -18.50
C VAL A 93 -11.03 18.17 -19.25
N LEU A 94 -10.89 18.73 -20.45
CA LEU A 94 -9.69 18.58 -21.27
C LEU A 94 -8.57 19.57 -20.89
N GLY A 95 -8.85 20.54 -20.01
CA GLY A 95 -7.88 21.52 -19.53
C GLY A 95 -7.49 22.57 -20.57
N LEU A 96 -8.41 22.88 -21.50
CA LEU A 96 -8.28 23.90 -22.54
C LEU A 96 -8.82 25.25 -22.08
#